data_AF-A0A2R7SEN3-F1
#
_entry.id   AF-A0A2R7SEN3-F1
#
_cell.length_a   1.000
_cell.length_b   1.000
_cell.length_c   1.000
_cell.angle_alpha   90.00
_cell.angle_beta   90.00
_cell.angle_gamma   90.00
#
_symmetry.space_group_name_H-M   'P 1'
#
loop_
_entity.id
_entity.type
_entity.pdbx_description
1 polymer ?
#
loop_
_entity_poly.entity_id
_entity_poly.type
_entity_poly.pdbx_seq_one_letter_code
_entity_poly.pdbx_strand_id
1 'polypeptide(L)'
;MRRLRVSGAVTLADLQARIRRGGRWWRGIPAIGRSKAALIAAHVQNLLAAAPTPARPDGAPSSVALSEISVPGHDLAAVGRRGANRAPAGEYRVLQADTDVDAVSAWLKVRATSKKTRISYEREMLRYRLWLWSTQRHALSDAMVEDCQGYIEFLRAVPESWMSSRNVSPGQPGWAPFRAQPSLASQQLAINILAGAFGWLRRTGYLKDDPWEAVNRRLGDADDDWDSDDDVDDPTTRAFTPIAWRALVDQATADADRPKTATGAARMTWLLQFCEATGLRADELLRARRGSLVERDGVWRLRVVGKGRRRRRIPVPRRVVELTRHYFTSRGLDFDACDRKTPLLGGTAAAGQGITYSALSQAFKAFLRRAAARLPADEARTVRGASIHWLRHTHGTRAAERGMSANDIQTNFGHADVRTATGYTRAQLRRRAELAEEAFG
;
A
#
# COMPACT_ATOMS: atom_id res chain seq x y z
N MET A 1 40.75 -8.84 -7.73
CA MET A 1 39.68 -8.06 -8.41
C MET A 1 38.78 -8.88 -9.36
N ARG A 2 39.30 -9.77 -10.22
CA ARG A 2 38.49 -10.51 -11.23
C ARG A 2 37.21 -11.20 -10.69
N ARG A 3 37.26 -11.75 -9.48
CA ARG A 3 36.15 -12.52 -8.86
C ARG A 3 35.05 -11.65 -8.23
N LEU A 4 35.34 -10.39 -7.90
CA LEU A 4 34.38 -9.44 -7.33
C LEU A 4 33.50 -8.80 -8.42
N ARG A 5 34.07 -8.58 -9.61
CA ARG A 5 33.37 -8.06 -10.79
C ARG A 5 32.22 -8.96 -11.25
N VAL A 6 32.39 -10.28 -11.22
CA VAL A 6 31.34 -11.28 -11.56
C VAL A 6 30.12 -11.18 -10.63
N SER A 7 30.28 -10.61 -9.43
CA SER A 7 29.21 -10.43 -8.45
C SER A 7 28.64 -9.01 -8.40
N GLY A 8 29.03 -8.13 -9.32
CA GLY A 8 28.55 -6.73 -9.38
C GLY A 8 29.22 -5.77 -8.39
N ALA A 9 30.32 -6.16 -7.74
CA ALA A 9 31.15 -5.25 -6.94
C ALA A 9 32.39 -4.88 -7.75
N VAL A 10 32.28 -3.81 -8.55
CA VAL A 10 33.32 -3.40 -9.52
C VAL A 10 34.30 -2.41 -8.89
N THR A 11 33.84 -1.64 -7.91
CA THR A 11 34.63 -0.64 -7.18
C THR A 11 34.80 -0.97 -5.68
N LEU A 12 35.74 -0.29 -5.01
CA LEU A 12 35.94 -0.38 -3.57
C LEU A 12 34.70 0.14 -2.78
N ALA A 13 34.00 1.13 -3.32
CA ALA A 13 32.75 1.66 -2.78
C ALA A 13 31.61 0.63 -2.85
N ASP A 14 31.47 -0.11 -3.96
CA ASP A 14 30.48 -1.18 -4.09
C ASP A 14 30.72 -2.30 -3.07
N LEU A 15 32.00 -2.64 -2.89
CA LEU A 15 32.42 -3.66 -1.92
C LEU A 15 32.14 -3.19 -0.48
N GLN A 16 32.43 -1.92 -0.15
CA GLN A 16 32.11 -1.34 1.15
C GLN A 16 30.59 -1.29 1.39
N ALA A 17 29.80 -0.87 0.39
CA ALA A 17 28.34 -0.87 0.47
C ALA A 17 27.81 -2.29 0.72
N ARG A 18 28.40 -3.30 0.09
CA ARG A 18 28.04 -4.70 0.29
C ARG A 18 28.42 -5.23 1.66
N ILE A 19 29.58 -4.84 2.20
CA ILE A 19 30.01 -5.16 3.57
C ILE A 19 29.10 -4.48 4.61
N ARG A 20 28.76 -3.19 4.41
CA ARG A 20 27.85 -2.41 5.29
C ARG A 20 26.43 -2.98 5.35
N ARG A 21 25.96 -3.65 4.28
CA ARG A 21 24.68 -4.38 4.29
C ARG A 21 24.66 -5.55 5.30
N GLY A 22 25.82 -5.99 5.79
CA GLY A 22 25.95 -6.99 6.84
C GLY A 22 25.55 -8.42 6.45
N GLY A 23 25.57 -9.33 7.41
CA GLY A 23 25.23 -10.74 7.19
C GLY A 23 26.28 -11.51 6.36
N ARG A 24 25.85 -12.50 5.57
CA ARG A 24 26.73 -13.27 4.66
C ARG A 24 26.95 -12.51 3.34
N TRP A 25 27.48 -11.29 3.39
CA TRP A 25 27.66 -10.42 2.21
C TRP A 25 28.50 -11.07 1.09
N TRP A 26 29.37 -12.02 1.47
CA TRP A 26 30.22 -12.81 0.59
C TRP A 26 29.48 -13.95 -0.13
N ARG A 27 28.19 -14.20 0.18
CA ARG A 27 27.38 -15.25 -0.43
C ARG A 27 27.18 -14.96 -1.93
N GLY A 28 27.47 -15.95 -2.77
CA GLY A 28 27.46 -15.82 -4.23
C GLY A 28 28.78 -15.32 -4.83
N ILE A 29 29.84 -15.14 -4.03
CA ILE A 29 31.19 -14.85 -4.53
C ILE A 29 32.00 -16.15 -4.48
N PRO A 30 32.43 -16.71 -5.64
CA PRO A 30 33.16 -17.97 -5.68
C PRO A 30 34.44 -17.94 -4.81
N ALA A 31 34.65 -19.00 -4.03
CA ALA A 31 35.84 -19.22 -3.18
C ALA A 31 36.08 -18.21 -2.04
N ILE A 32 35.07 -17.42 -1.65
CA ILE A 32 35.11 -16.58 -0.43
C ILE A 32 34.21 -17.19 0.64
N GLY A 33 34.83 -17.76 1.68
CA GLY A 33 34.15 -18.24 2.90
C GLY A 33 34.13 -17.20 4.01
N ARG A 34 33.51 -17.53 5.15
CA ARG A 34 33.32 -16.64 6.31
C ARG A 34 34.63 -15.98 6.78
N SER A 35 35.71 -16.74 6.92
CA SER A 35 37.00 -16.24 7.42
C SER A 35 37.67 -15.27 6.44
N LYS A 36 37.67 -15.61 5.14
CA LYS A 36 38.18 -14.70 4.09
C LYS A 36 37.34 -13.44 3.97
N ALA A 37 36.02 -13.55 4.15
CA ALA A 37 35.14 -12.39 4.19
C ALA A 37 35.45 -11.47 5.38
N ALA A 38 35.72 -12.01 6.56
CA ALA A 38 36.12 -11.19 7.71
C ALA A 38 37.43 -10.42 7.44
N LEU A 39 38.43 -11.08 6.87
CA LEU A 39 39.71 -10.43 6.50
C LEU A 39 39.53 -9.35 5.44
N ILE A 40 38.73 -9.62 4.40
CA ILE A 40 38.43 -8.62 3.36
C ILE A 40 37.66 -7.42 3.94
N ALA A 41 36.72 -7.66 4.84
CA ALA A 41 35.96 -6.59 5.49
C ALA A 41 36.88 -5.69 6.34
N ALA A 42 37.75 -6.29 7.15
CA ALA A 42 38.73 -5.55 7.95
C ALA A 42 39.70 -4.75 7.07
N HIS A 43 40.20 -5.36 5.99
CA HIS A 43 41.11 -4.70 5.06
C HIS A 43 40.46 -3.53 4.32
N VAL A 44 39.22 -3.68 3.85
CA VAL A 44 38.44 -2.60 3.21
C VAL A 44 38.15 -1.48 4.21
N GLN A 45 37.88 -1.81 5.47
CA GLN A 45 37.64 -0.85 6.53
C GLN A 45 38.90 -0.05 6.87
N ASN A 46 40.08 -0.68 6.87
CA ASN A 46 41.37 0.00 7.05
C ASN A 46 41.73 0.89 5.85
N LEU A 47 41.48 0.44 4.62
CA LEU A 47 41.70 1.25 3.41
C LEU A 47 40.80 2.49 3.34
N LEU A 48 39.59 2.42 3.92
CA LEU A 48 38.59 3.49 3.91
C LEU A 48 38.61 4.35 5.18
N ALA A 49 39.28 3.91 6.25
CA ALA A 49 39.59 4.75 7.41
C ALA A 49 40.59 5.87 7.06
N ALA A 50 41.33 5.73 5.96
CA ALA A 50 42.19 6.78 5.39
C ALA A 50 41.42 7.78 4.49
N ALA A 51 40.13 7.56 4.23
CA ALA A 51 39.30 8.51 3.50
C ALA A 51 38.50 9.37 4.49
N PRO A 52 38.48 10.72 4.33
CA PRO A 52 37.70 11.57 5.21
C PRO A 52 36.23 11.14 5.15
N THR A 53 35.64 10.91 6.32
CA THR A 53 34.21 10.65 6.45
C THR A 53 33.49 11.87 5.89
N PRO A 54 32.58 11.74 4.91
CA PRO A 54 31.78 12.87 4.50
C PRO A 54 31.02 13.33 5.75
N ALA A 55 31.29 14.56 6.16
CA ALA A 55 30.63 15.18 7.29
C ALA A 55 29.12 15.07 7.08
N ARG A 56 28.43 14.72 8.15
CA ARG A 56 26.98 14.85 8.26
C ARG A 56 26.60 16.24 7.73
N PRO A 57 25.63 16.37 6.80
CA PRO A 57 25.08 17.69 6.50
C PRO A 57 24.53 18.26 7.79
N ASP A 58 24.96 19.46 8.17
CA ASP A 58 24.39 20.19 9.30
C ASP A 58 22.87 20.25 9.10
N GLY A 59 22.11 19.69 10.05
CA GLY A 59 20.64 19.80 10.07
C GLY A 59 19.83 18.51 9.92
N ALA A 60 20.42 17.33 9.70
CA ALA A 60 19.65 16.08 9.76
C ALA A 60 19.23 15.77 11.22
N PRO A 61 17.92 15.65 11.55
CA PRO A 61 17.47 15.48 12.93
C PRO A 61 17.98 14.15 13.52
N SER A 62 18.60 14.20 14.71
CA SER A 62 18.96 12.99 15.45
C SER A 62 17.75 12.37 16.12
N SER A 63 17.79 11.05 16.21
CA SER A 63 16.81 10.16 16.81
C SER A 63 16.34 10.59 18.21
N VAL A 64 15.09 11.02 18.30
CA VAL A 64 14.20 10.78 19.46
C VAL A 64 12.82 10.45 18.88
N ALA A 65 11.92 9.83 19.64
CA ALA A 65 10.60 9.41 19.16
C ALA A 65 9.87 10.54 18.41
N LEU A 66 9.00 10.20 17.45
CA LEU A 66 8.31 11.18 16.60
C LEU A 66 7.52 12.26 17.37
N SER A 67 7.18 11.97 18.63
CA SER A 67 6.54 12.86 19.60
C SER A 67 7.51 13.62 20.50
N GLU A 68 8.79 13.25 20.51
CA GLU A 68 9.83 13.65 21.47
C GLU A 68 11.07 14.20 20.78
N ILE A 69 10.99 14.62 19.52
CA ILE A 69 12.11 15.30 18.86
C ILE A 69 12.37 16.61 19.62
N SER A 70 13.14 16.54 20.69
CA SER A 70 13.82 17.66 21.29
C SER A 70 15.15 17.73 20.56
N VAL A 71 15.30 18.76 19.74
CA VAL A 71 16.63 19.18 19.31
C VAL A 71 17.30 19.77 20.55
N PRO A 72 18.59 19.49 20.83
CA PRO A 72 19.29 20.12 21.96
C PRO A 72 19.02 21.64 21.98
N GLY A 73 18.39 22.12 23.06
CA GLY A 73 18.03 23.53 23.26
C GLY A 73 16.63 23.97 22.79
N HIS A 74 15.78 23.12 22.19
CA HIS A 74 14.46 23.53 21.68
C HIS A 74 13.34 22.51 21.97
N ASP A 75 12.21 23.01 22.48
CA ASP A 75 10.99 22.25 22.74
C ASP A 75 10.06 22.29 21.52
N LEU A 76 10.03 21.21 20.70
CA LEU A 76 9.11 21.11 19.56
C LEU A 76 7.63 20.99 19.98
N ALA A 77 7.33 20.71 21.26
CA ALA A 77 5.97 20.81 21.79
C ALA A 77 5.56 22.27 22.00
N ALA A 78 6.51 23.21 22.15
CA ALA A 78 6.22 24.64 22.22
C ALA A 78 6.10 25.30 20.82
N VAL A 79 6.40 24.56 19.75
CA VAL A 79 6.38 25.07 18.37
C VAL A 79 4.95 25.37 17.91
N GLY A 80 4.82 26.52 17.27
CA GLY A 80 3.58 27.06 16.74
C GLY A 80 2.71 27.86 17.72
N ARG A 81 3.15 28.05 18.96
CA ARG A 81 2.47 28.95 19.92
C ARG A 81 2.43 30.41 19.45
N ARG A 82 3.41 30.83 18.65
CA ARG A 82 3.57 32.21 18.15
C ARG A 82 3.79 32.27 16.64
N GLY A 83 3.33 31.27 15.90
CA GLY A 83 3.61 31.25 14.46
C GLY A 83 2.96 32.42 13.71
N ALA A 84 3.58 32.84 12.62
CA ALA A 84 3.14 34.00 11.84
C ALA A 84 1.73 33.84 11.24
N ASN A 85 1.34 32.60 10.91
CA ASN A 85 0.01 32.24 10.40
C ASN A 85 -0.93 31.71 11.50
N ARG A 86 -0.63 32.01 12.78
CA ARG A 86 -1.53 31.67 13.88
C ARG A 86 -2.74 32.59 13.88
N ALA A 87 -3.94 32.02 14.10
CA ALA A 87 -5.11 32.85 14.36
C ALA A 87 -4.86 33.75 15.60
N PRO A 88 -5.29 35.02 15.61
CA PRO A 88 -5.02 35.95 16.70
C PRO A 88 -5.46 35.42 18.07
N ALA A 89 -4.76 35.85 19.13
CA ALA A 89 -5.19 35.57 20.50
C ALA A 89 -6.39 36.45 20.85
N GLY A 90 -7.40 35.87 21.51
CA GLY A 90 -8.63 36.59 21.91
C GLY A 90 -9.82 36.42 20.96
N GLU A 91 -9.63 35.85 19.77
CA GLU A 91 -10.73 35.43 18.90
C GLU A 91 -11.31 34.08 19.34
N TYR A 92 -12.60 33.87 19.07
CA TYR A 92 -13.24 32.59 19.32
C TYR A 92 -12.63 31.50 18.42
N ARG A 93 -12.06 30.47 19.05
CA ARG A 93 -11.50 29.29 18.36
C ARG A 93 -12.38 28.09 18.63
N VAL A 94 -12.82 27.42 17.56
CA VAL A 94 -13.56 26.14 17.67
C VAL A 94 -12.65 25.06 18.26
N LEU A 95 -11.35 25.13 17.98
CA LEU A 95 -10.35 24.21 18.51
C LEU A 95 -9.56 24.83 19.66
N GLN A 96 -9.64 24.20 20.83
CA GLN A 96 -8.75 24.45 21.96
C GLN A 96 -7.44 23.67 21.77
N ALA A 97 -6.51 24.26 21.03
CA ALA A 97 -5.16 23.73 20.86
C ALA A 97 -4.16 24.89 20.90
N ASP A 98 -3.17 24.78 21.78
CA ASP A 98 -2.18 25.83 22.01
C ASP A 98 -0.94 25.65 21.13
N THR A 99 -0.65 24.42 20.71
CA THR A 99 0.56 24.04 19.97
C THR A 99 0.24 23.33 18.67
N ASP A 100 1.20 23.27 17.74
CA ASP A 100 1.02 22.56 16.47
C ASP A 100 0.76 21.07 16.69
N VAL A 101 1.39 20.51 17.73
CA VAL A 101 1.23 19.11 18.12
C VAL A 101 -0.20 18.84 18.57
N ASP A 102 -0.76 19.71 19.41
CA ASP A 102 -2.14 19.58 19.90
C ASP A 102 -3.14 19.69 18.76
N ALA A 103 -2.91 20.65 17.85
CA ALA A 103 -3.77 20.88 16.70
C ALA A 103 -3.84 19.68 15.77
N VAL A 104 -2.67 19.14 15.42
CA VAL A 104 -2.56 17.96 14.57
C VAL A 104 -3.17 16.75 15.28
N SER A 105 -2.94 16.58 16.58
CA SER A 105 -3.53 15.50 17.37
C SER A 105 -5.06 15.56 17.40
N ALA A 106 -5.63 16.76 17.55
CA ALA A 106 -7.07 16.98 17.51
C ALA A 106 -7.64 16.69 16.12
N TRP A 107 -6.99 17.16 15.05
CA TRP A 107 -7.38 16.88 13.67
C TRP A 107 -7.41 15.36 13.39
N LEU A 108 -6.35 14.65 13.79
CA LEU A 108 -6.24 13.21 13.64
C LEU A 108 -7.35 12.47 14.39
N LYS A 109 -7.67 12.90 15.62
CA LYS A 109 -8.76 12.33 16.42
C LYS A 109 -10.11 12.43 15.70
N VAL A 110 -10.37 13.54 15.01
CA VAL A 110 -11.63 13.79 14.30
C VAL A 110 -11.67 13.12 12.93
N ARG A 111 -10.61 13.22 12.13
CA ARG A 111 -10.62 12.82 10.71
C ARG A 111 -10.16 11.38 10.47
N ALA A 112 -9.31 10.83 11.33
CA ALA A 112 -8.72 9.51 11.13
C ALA A 112 -9.48 8.39 11.87
N THR A 113 -10.70 8.09 11.39
CA THR A 113 -11.61 7.12 12.02
C THR A 113 -11.12 5.66 12.02
N SER A 114 -10.10 5.32 11.22
CA SER A 114 -9.50 4.00 11.20
C SER A 114 -8.02 4.05 11.59
N LYS A 115 -7.52 3.01 12.27
CA LYS A 115 -6.10 2.87 12.64
C LYS A 115 -5.16 3.04 11.43
N LYS A 116 -5.56 2.52 10.26
CA LYS A 116 -4.77 2.64 9.02
C LYS A 116 -4.72 4.09 8.51
N THR A 117 -5.86 4.78 8.51
CA THR A 117 -5.93 6.21 8.13
C THR A 117 -5.07 7.04 9.08
N ARG A 118 -5.17 6.76 10.39
CA ARG A 118 -4.42 7.47 11.43
C ARG A 118 -2.91 7.35 11.24
N ILE A 119 -2.40 6.13 11.06
CA ILE A 119 -0.98 5.89 10.77
C ILE A 119 -0.52 6.64 9.51
N SER A 120 -1.35 6.67 8.46
CA SER A 120 -1.00 7.38 7.24
C SER A 120 -0.95 8.89 7.45
N TYR A 121 -1.96 9.46 8.11
CA TYR A 121 -2.06 10.90 8.33
C TYR A 121 -0.97 11.39 9.30
N GLU A 122 -0.75 10.67 10.40
CA GLU A 122 0.35 10.95 11.34
C GLU A 122 1.70 10.99 10.62
N ARG A 123 1.96 10.02 9.74
CA ARG A 123 3.20 9.95 8.96
C ARG A 123 3.39 11.16 8.05
N GLU A 124 2.37 11.57 7.29
CA GLU A 124 2.54 12.70 6.35
C GLU A 124 2.62 14.04 7.10
N MET A 125 1.83 14.24 8.16
CA MET A 125 1.94 15.45 8.99
C MET A 125 3.33 15.58 9.62
N LEU A 126 3.86 14.47 10.11
CA LEU A 126 5.21 14.44 10.65
C LEU A 126 6.27 14.76 9.59
N ARG A 127 6.20 14.14 8.41
CA ARG A 127 7.16 14.39 7.32
C ARG A 127 7.23 15.86 6.96
N TYR A 128 6.06 16.50 6.86
CA TYR A 128 5.98 17.91 6.54
C TYR A 128 6.54 18.79 7.66
N ARG A 129 6.16 18.55 8.92
CA ARG A 129 6.70 19.28 10.08
C ARG A 129 8.20 19.16 10.21
N LEU A 130 8.74 17.96 9.97
CA LEU A 130 10.18 17.73 9.95
C LEU A 130 10.85 18.57 8.88
N TRP A 131 10.30 18.58 7.66
CA TRP A 131 10.86 19.32 6.53
C TRP A 131 10.83 20.83 6.74
N LEU A 132 9.68 21.36 7.18
CA LEU A 132 9.53 22.78 7.53
C LEU A 132 10.61 23.21 8.53
N TRP A 133 10.79 22.43 9.59
CA TRP A 133 11.76 22.77 10.63
C TRP A 133 13.21 22.64 10.16
N SER A 134 13.56 21.54 9.49
CA SER A 134 14.95 21.28 9.10
C SER A 134 15.45 22.19 7.99
N THR A 135 14.55 22.55 7.06
CA THR A 135 14.92 23.23 5.82
C THR A 135 14.58 24.71 5.89
N GLN A 136 13.43 25.07 6.46
CA GLN A 136 12.91 26.44 6.48
C GLN A 136 12.97 27.08 7.86
N ARG A 137 13.27 26.32 8.92
CA ARG A 137 13.19 26.76 10.33
C ARG A 137 11.80 27.27 10.73
N HIS A 138 10.76 26.81 10.02
CA HIS A 138 9.37 27.19 10.25
C HIS A 138 8.64 26.18 11.14
N ALA A 139 7.74 26.67 12.00
CA ALA A 139 6.67 25.87 12.59
C ALA A 139 5.61 25.48 11.55
N LEU A 140 4.69 24.59 11.90
CA LEU A 140 3.53 24.32 11.03
C LEU A 140 2.66 25.56 10.92
N SER A 141 2.47 26.30 12.02
CA SER A 141 1.74 27.56 12.02
C SER A 141 2.53 28.76 11.46
N ASP A 142 3.76 28.57 10.99
CA ASP A 142 4.49 29.58 10.21
C ASP A 142 4.34 29.36 8.71
N ALA A 143 3.79 28.20 8.30
CA ALA A 143 3.85 27.77 6.91
C ALA A 143 3.22 28.79 5.95
N MET A 144 3.96 29.09 4.90
CA MET A 144 3.62 30.00 3.82
C MET A 144 3.38 29.24 2.50
N VAL A 145 2.96 29.96 1.45
CA VAL A 145 2.71 29.38 0.12
C VAL A 145 4.00 28.79 -0.47
N GLU A 146 5.13 29.48 -0.26
CA GLU A 146 6.47 29.09 -0.66
C GLU A 146 6.90 27.78 0.01
N ASP A 147 6.55 27.58 1.28
CA ASP A 147 6.82 26.32 1.98
C ASP A 147 6.02 25.16 1.39
N CYS A 148 4.76 25.41 1.03
CA CYS A 148 3.92 24.41 0.39
C CYS A 148 4.47 24.02 -1.00
N GLN A 149 4.89 25.00 -1.81
CA GLN A 149 5.54 24.76 -3.10
C GLN A 149 6.87 24.01 -2.94
N GLY A 150 7.74 24.47 -2.05
CA GLY A 150 9.02 23.83 -1.76
C GLY A 150 8.87 22.39 -1.27
N TYR A 151 7.81 22.08 -0.51
CA TYR A 151 7.54 20.71 -0.12
C TYR A 151 7.07 19.82 -1.26
N ILE A 152 6.28 20.37 -2.21
CA ILE A 152 5.90 19.66 -3.43
C ILE A 152 7.15 19.29 -4.24
N GLU A 153 8.07 20.23 -4.43
CA GLU A 153 9.34 20.00 -5.12
C GLU A 153 10.21 18.98 -4.39
N PHE A 154 10.31 19.10 -3.07
CA PHE A 154 11.00 18.12 -2.23
C PHE A 154 10.45 16.70 -2.40
N LEU A 155 9.12 16.55 -2.49
CA LEU A 155 8.50 15.25 -2.71
C LEU A 155 8.83 14.66 -4.09
N ARG A 156 9.06 15.49 -5.12
CA ARG A 156 9.45 15.04 -6.47
C ARG A 156 10.86 14.44 -6.49
N ALA A 157 11.76 14.94 -5.66
CA ALA A 157 13.13 14.46 -5.55
C ALA A 157 13.60 14.47 -4.08
N VAL A 158 13.17 13.48 -3.31
CA VAL A 158 13.53 13.37 -1.89
C VAL A 158 15.03 13.03 -1.81
N PRO A 159 15.85 13.79 -1.07
CA PRO A 159 17.26 13.50 -0.91
C PRO A 159 17.52 12.17 -0.18
N GLU A 160 18.64 11.51 -0.46
CA GLU A 160 19.00 10.24 0.21
C GLU A 160 19.11 10.38 1.73
N SER A 161 19.50 11.55 2.24
CA SER A 161 19.56 11.85 3.69
C SER A 161 18.21 11.76 4.39
N TRP A 162 17.10 11.84 3.64
CA TRP A 162 15.73 11.68 4.12
C TRP A 162 15.20 10.25 3.98
N MET A 163 16.03 9.31 3.49
CA MET A 163 15.68 7.91 3.29
C MET A 163 16.31 7.00 4.35
N SER A 164 15.46 6.28 5.07
CA SER A 164 15.86 5.30 6.09
C SER A 164 16.72 4.21 5.49
N SER A 165 17.73 3.81 6.26
CA SER A 165 18.34 2.49 6.09
C SER A 165 17.30 1.37 6.34
N ARG A 166 17.50 0.20 5.73
CA ARG A 166 16.47 -0.86 5.70
C ARG A 166 16.10 -1.33 7.11
N ASN A 167 14.79 -1.42 7.37
CA ASN A 167 14.18 -1.97 8.61
C ASN A 167 14.46 -1.19 9.89
N VAL A 168 14.73 0.11 9.81
CA VAL A 168 14.93 0.96 10.99
C VAL A 168 13.62 1.63 11.40
N SER A 169 13.33 1.65 12.71
CA SER A 169 12.14 2.27 13.29
C SER A 169 12.39 3.73 13.68
N PRO A 170 11.34 4.57 13.77
CA PRO A 170 11.50 5.94 14.25
C PRO A 170 12.22 5.98 15.61
N GLY A 171 13.17 6.91 15.75
CA GLY A 171 13.99 7.01 16.97
C GLY A 171 15.20 6.06 17.03
N GLN A 172 15.46 5.25 16.00
CA GLN A 172 16.70 4.45 15.91
C GLN A 172 17.75 5.13 15.02
N PRO A 173 19.06 4.93 15.28
CA PRO A 173 20.12 5.43 14.41
C PRO A 173 19.94 4.98 12.95
N GLY A 174 20.06 5.90 12.00
CA GLY A 174 19.87 5.62 10.57
C GLY A 174 18.40 5.57 10.12
N TRP A 175 17.46 5.99 10.98
CA TRP A 175 16.08 6.27 10.60
C TRP A 175 15.97 7.62 9.90
N ALA A 176 15.16 7.65 8.84
CA ALA A 176 14.69 8.86 8.19
C ALA A 176 13.24 8.66 7.68
N PRO A 177 12.46 9.71 7.44
CA PRO A 177 11.00 9.59 7.33
C PRO A 177 10.51 8.98 6.00
N PHE A 178 11.39 8.81 5.01
CA PHE A 178 11.10 8.07 3.77
C PHE A 178 11.82 6.72 3.74
N ARG A 179 11.29 5.74 3.02
CA ARG A 179 11.98 4.44 2.80
C ARG A 179 12.68 4.37 1.44
N ALA A 180 12.19 5.15 0.50
CA ALA A 180 12.61 5.29 -0.88
C ALA A 180 11.90 6.53 -1.46
N GLN A 181 12.28 6.94 -2.67
CA GLN A 181 11.57 7.97 -3.43
C GLN A 181 10.07 7.64 -3.54
N PRO A 182 9.16 8.52 -3.08
CA PRO A 182 7.72 8.29 -3.21
C PRO A 182 7.27 8.29 -4.67
N SER A 183 6.36 7.37 -5.03
CA SER A 183 5.71 7.38 -6.34
C SER A 183 4.76 8.58 -6.48
N LEU A 184 4.40 8.95 -7.72
CA LEU A 184 3.46 10.06 -8.00
C LEU A 184 2.16 9.96 -7.17
N ALA A 185 1.55 8.77 -7.12
CA ALA A 185 0.36 8.53 -6.30
C ALA A 185 0.60 8.71 -4.78
N SER A 186 1.79 8.38 -4.28
CA SER A 186 2.16 8.62 -2.88
C SER A 186 2.42 10.10 -2.60
N GLN A 187 3.00 10.83 -3.56
CA GLN A 187 3.21 12.27 -3.46
C GLN A 187 1.85 13.00 -3.44
N GLN A 188 0.95 12.67 -4.37
CA GLN A 188 -0.40 13.23 -4.42
C GLN A 188 -1.20 12.94 -3.15
N LEU A 189 -1.08 11.73 -2.60
CA LEU A 189 -1.71 11.39 -1.31
C LEU A 189 -1.19 12.27 -0.18
N ALA A 190 0.13 12.52 -0.10
CA ALA A 190 0.71 13.37 0.93
C ALA A 190 0.18 14.81 0.84
N ILE A 191 0.17 15.39 -0.36
CA ILE A 191 -0.38 16.73 -0.62
C ILE A 191 -1.86 16.82 -0.22
N ASN A 192 -2.67 15.84 -0.60
CA ASN A 192 -4.10 15.82 -0.27
C ASN A 192 -4.34 15.74 1.24
N ILE A 193 -3.50 14.99 1.97
CA ILE A 193 -3.57 14.88 3.43
C ILE A 193 -3.22 16.23 4.08
N LEU A 194 -2.14 16.88 3.63
CA LEU A 194 -1.68 18.17 4.17
C LEU A 194 -2.70 19.28 3.90
N ALA A 195 -3.18 19.41 2.66
CA ALA A 195 -4.23 20.37 2.33
C ALA A 195 -5.53 20.13 3.12
N GLY A 196 -5.90 18.86 3.33
CA GLY A 196 -7.04 18.51 4.18
C GLY A 196 -6.86 18.86 5.66
N ALA A 197 -5.61 18.80 6.15
CA ALA A 197 -5.25 19.20 7.51
C ALA A 197 -5.31 20.71 7.68
N PHE A 198 -4.60 21.46 6.84
CA PHE A 198 -4.54 22.92 6.90
C PHE A 198 -5.91 23.56 6.73
N GLY A 199 -6.72 23.10 5.77
CA GLY A 199 -8.08 23.61 5.61
C GLY A 199 -8.97 23.34 6.84
N TRP A 200 -8.74 22.25 7.58
CA TRP A 200 -9.44 22.01 8.85
C TRP A 200 -8.91 22.90 9.97
N LEU A 201 -7.60 23.09 10.07
CA LEU A 201 -6.97 23.95 11.07
C LEU A 201 -7.40 25.42 10.89
N ARG A 202 -7.52 25.90 9.64
CA ARG A 202 -8.12 27.21 9.34
C ARG A 202 -9.58 27.30 9.79
N ARG A 203 -10.43 26.37 9.34
CA ARG A 203 -11.86 26.36 9.71
C ARG A 203 -12.14 26.22 11.21
N THR A 204 -11.17 25.70 11.97
CA THR A 204 -11.30 25.56 13.42
C THR A 204 -10.68 26.71 14.22
N GLY A 205 -10.13 27.71 13.53
CA GLY A 205 -9.51 28.88 14.15
C GLY A 205 -8.13 28.60 14.74
N TYR A 206 -7.45 27.54 14.32
CA TYR A 206 -6.06 27.30 14.71
C TYR A 206 -5.10 28.11 13.82
N LEU A 207 -5.29 28.07 12.50
CA LEU A 207 -4.56 28.91 11.55
C LEU A 207 -5.43 30.09 11.11
N LYS A 208 -4.80 31.20 10.76
CA LYS A 208 -5.47 32.34 10.15
C LYS A 208 -5.86 32.01 8.71
N ASP A 209 -4.92 31.53 7.91
CA ASP A 209 -5.09 31.23 6.49
C ASP A 209 -4.58 29.81 6.12
N ASP A 210 -5.01 29.29 4.96
CA ASP A 210 -4.58 27.99 4.44
C ASP A 210 -3.65 28.19 3.22
N PRO A 211 -2.32 28.08 3.39
CA PRO A 211 -1.38 28.28 2.30
C PRO A 211 -1.52 27.22 1.18
N TRP A 212 -2.10 26.05 1.46
CA TRP A 212 -2.33 25.01 0.44
C TRP A 212 -3.46 25.34 -0.53
N GLU A 213 -4.32 26.31 -0.22
CA GLU A 213 -5.34 26.78 -1.18
C GLU A 213 -4.72 27.55 -2.34
N ALA A 214 -3.57 28.20 -2.13
CA ALA A 214 -2.89 29.03 -3.12
C ALA A 214 -1.90 28.27 -4.04
N VAL A 215 -1.72 26.96 -3.83
CA VAL A 215 -0.75 26.15 -4.59
C VAL A 215 -1.45 25.20 -5.55
N ASN A 216 -0.87 24.99 -6.75
CA ASN A 216 -1.30 23.90 -7.63
C ASN A 216 -0.91 22.55 -7.02
N ARG A 217 -1.92 21.83 -6.53
CA ARG A 217 -1.77 20.56 -5.82
C ARG A 217 -1.79 19.33 -6.72
N ARG A 218 -2.06 19.48 -8.03
CA ARG A 218 -2.09 18.35 -8.97
C ARG A 218 -0.69 18.03 -9.43
N LEU A 219 -0.28 16.79 -9.24
CA LEU A 219 1.00 16.28 -9.73
C LEU A 219 0.78 15.41 -10.97
N GLY A 220 1.41 15.81 -12.08
CA GLY A 220 1.26 15.21 -13.40
C GLY A 220 0.81 16.28 -14.39
N ASP A 221 1.48 16.36 -15.52
CA ASP A 221 0.98 17.13 -16.64
C ASP A 221 -0.32 16.45 -17.09
N ALA A 222 -1.36 17.25 -17.33
CA ALA A 222 -2.43 16.80 -18.20
C ALA A 222 -1.83 16.79 -19.60
N ASP A 223 -0.95 15.83 -19.89
CA ASP A 223 -0.45 15.69 -21.24
C ASP A 223 -1.66 15.41 -22.12
N ASP A 224 -1.85 16.33 -23.05
CA ASP A 224 -2.77 16.39 -24.17
C ASP A 224 -2.54 15.23 -25.15
N ASP A 225 -2.45 14.00 -24.67
CA ASP A 225 -2.61 12.82 -25.51
C ASP A 225 -4.10 12.51 -25.60
N TRP A 226 -4.78 13.25 -26.48
CA TRP A 226 -6.13 12.93 -26.93
C TRP A 226 -6.20 11.52 -27.58
N ASP A 227 -5.05 10.94 -27.92
CA ASP A 227 -4.87 9.59 -28.49
C ASP A 227 -4.27 8.54 -27.52
N SER A 228 -3.87 8.89 -26.28
CA SER A 228 -3.53 7.86 -25.29
C SER A 228 -4.82 7.32 -24.67
N ASP A 229 -5.36 6.26 -25.28
CA ASP A 229 -6.53 5.53 -24.79
C ASP A 229 -6.25 4.77 -23.45
N ASP A 230 -5.03 4.94 -22.92
CA ASP A 230 -4.53 4.56 -21.59
C ASP A 230 -5.02 5.55 -20.51
N ASP A 231 -6.33 5.50 -20.23
CA ASP A 231 -6.90 6.02 -18.99
C ASP A 231 -6.03 5.48 -17.83
N VAL A 232 -5.26 6.37 -17.16
CA VAL A 232 -4.32 6.06 -16.05
C VAL A 232 -4.99 5.33 -14.86
N ASP A 233 -6.32 5.26 -14.86
CA ASP A 233 -7.16 4.56 -13.90
C ASP A 233 -8.07 3.47 -14.52
N ASP A 234 -7.77 2.93 -15.72
CA ASP A 234 -8.51 1.80 -16.28
C ASP A 234 -8.40 0.60 -15.32
N PRO A 235 -9.51 0.19 -14.66
CA PRO A 235 -9.50 -0.87 -13.68
C PRO A 235 -9.21 -2.25 -14.30
N THR A 236 -9.18 -2.38 -15.63
CA THR A 236 -8.84 -3.62 -16.34
C THR A 236 -7.33 -3.87 -16.43
N THR A 237 -6.50 -2.82 -16.41
CA THR A 237 -5.03 -2.94 -16.34
C THR A 237 -4.55 -3.67 -15.07
N ARG A 238 -5.42 -3.72 -14.04
CA ARG A 238 -5.18 -4.40 -12.76
C ARG A 238 -5.99 -5.69 -12.61
N ALA A 239 -6.43 -6.30 -13.70
CA ALA A 239 -7.11 -7.60 -13.73
C ALA A 239 -6.22 -8.69 -14.33
N PHE A 240 -6.37 -9.93 -13.86
CA PHE A 240 -5.73 -11.09 -14.49
C PHE A 240 -6.36 -11.42 -15.84
N THR A 241 -5.50 -11.56 -16.87
CA THR A 241 -5.85 -12.07 -18.21
C THR A 241 -6.39 -13.51 -18.12
N PRO A 242 -7.10 -14.03 -19.15
CA PRO A 242 -7.48 -15.44 -19.21
C PRO A 242 -6.29 -16.41 -19.05
N ILE A 243 -5.15 -16.10 -19.66
CA ILE A 243 -3.94 -16.93 -19.60
C ILE A 243 -3.37 -16.91 -18.18
N ALA A 244 -3.20 -15.73 -17.59
CA ALA A 244 -2.76 -15.58 -16.21
C ALA A 244 -3.72 -16.29 -15.23
N TRP A 245 -5.03 -16.14 -15.40
CA TRP A 245 -6.03 -16.78 -14.56
C TRP A 245 -5.93 -18.31 -14.61
N ARG A 246 -5.79 -18.88 -15.82
CA ARG A 246 -5.58 -20.32 -16.00
C ARG A 246 -4.31 -20.79 -15.30
N ALA A 247 -3.20 -20.07 -15.44
CA ALA A 247 -1.96 -20.41 -14.74
C ALA A 247 -2.09 -20.37 -13.20
N LEU A 248 -2.90 -19.44 -12.65
CA LEU A 248 -3.21 -19.43 -11.22
C LEU A 248 -4.00 -20.67 -10.80
N VAL A 249 -5.04 -21.04 -11.54
CA VAL A 249 -5.85 -22.24 -11.26
C VAL A 249 -5.01 -23.51 -11.35
N ASP A 250 -4.20 -23.64 -12.40
CA ASP A 250 -3.27 -24.76 -12.58
C ASP A 250 -2.28 -24.85 -11.42
N GLN A 251 -1.71 -23.71 -10.99
CA GLN A 251 -0.77 -23.70 -9.89
C GLN A 251 -1.44 -24.10 -8.57
N ALA A 252 -2.69 -23.69 -8.34
CA ALA A 252 -3.43 -24.09 -7.15
C ALA A 252 -3.69 -25.60 -7.15
N THR A 253 -3.98 -26.18 -8.32
CA THR A 253 -4.15 -27.63 -8.49
C THR A 253 -2.83 -28.36 -8.23
N ALA A 254 -1.72 -27.94 -8.84
CA ALA A 254 -0.41 -28.54 -8.62
C ALA A 254 0.10 -28.43 -7.17
N ASP A 255 -0.27 -27.36 -6.46
CA ASP A 255 0.03 -27.21 -5.04
C ASP A 255 -0.85 -28.14 -4.16
N ALA A 256 -2.02 -28.58 -4.65
CA ALA A 256 -2.93 -29.47 -3.92
C ALA A 256 -2.42 -30.92 -3.87
N ASP A 257 -1.72 -31.37 -4.92
CA ASP A 257 -1.18 -32.73 -5.04
C ASP A 257 -0.07 -33.05 -4.01
N ARG A 258 0.41 -32.05 -3.28
CA ARG A 258 1.48 -32.20 -2.29
C ARG A 258 0.91 -32.05 -0.87
N PRO A 259 1.04 -33.05 0.02
CA PRO A 259 0.48 -33.00 1.37
C PRO A 259 0.89 -31.75 2.17
N LYS A 260 2.15 -31.30 2.02
CA LYS A 260 2.68 -30.11 2.72
C LYS A 260 2.03 -28.79 2.27
N THR A 261 1.45 -28.73 1.07
CA THR A 261 0.85 -27.49 0.53
C THR A 261 -0.66 -27.60 0.33
N ALA A 262 -1.26 -28.79 0.49
CA ALA A 262 -2.67 -29.07 0.28
C ALA A 262 -3.63 -28.06 0.95
N THR A 263 -3.47 -27.78 2.25
CA THR A 263 -4.30 -26.78 2.95
C THR A 263 -4.14 -25.37 2.37
N GLY A 264 -2.91 -25.00 2.00
CA GLY A 264 -2.62 -23.73 1.37
C GLY A 264 -3.24 -23.61 -0.03
N ALA A 265 -3.22 -24.71 -0.79
CA ALA A 265 -3.79 -24.85 -2.12
C ALA A 265 -5.33 -24.78 -2.10
N ALA A 266 -5.98 -25.50 -1.19
CA ALA A 266 -7.44 -25.42 -0.99
C ALA A 266 -7.87 -23.97 -0.70
N ARG A 267 -7.11 -23.26 0.16
CA ARG A 267 -7.35 -21.84 0.43
C ARG A 267 -7.16 -20.96 -0.81
N MET A 268 -6.13 -21.18 -1.64
CA MET A 268 -5.93 -20.38 -2.86
C MET A 268 -7.01 -20.66 -3.90
N THR A 269 -7.36 -21.93 -4.10
CA THR A 269 -8.47 -22.34 -5.00
C THR A 269 -9.77 -21.66 -4.59
N TRP A 270 -10.12 -21.73 -3.30
CA TRP A 270 -11.29 -21.04 -2.76
C TRP A 270 -11.17 -19.52 -2.94
N LEU A 271 -10.04 -18.92 -2.58
CA LEU A 271 -9.82 -17.48 -2.67
C LEU A 271 -10.03 -16.95 -4.09
N LEU A 272 -9.46 -17.62 -5.10
CA LEU A 272 -9.58 -17.23 -6.51
C LEU A 272 -11.05 -17.22 -6.94
N GLN A 273 -11.73 -18.36 -6.85
CA GLN A 273 -13.11 -18.49 -7.34
C GLN A 273 -14.11 -17.68 -6.51
N PHE A 274 -13.94 -17.63 -5.18
CA PHE A 274 -14.82 -16.85 -4.32
C PHE A 274 -14.70 -15.35 -4.61
N CYS A 275 -13.48 -14.83 -4.82
CA CYS A 275 -13.29 -13.43 -5.16
C CYS A 275 -13.74 -13.11 -6.59
N GLU A 276 -13.53 -14.02 -7.55
CA GLU A 276 -14.04 -13.87 -8.93
C GLU A 276 -15.59 -13.80 -8.96
N ALA A 277 -16.26 -14.51 -8.05
CA ALA A 277 -17.72 -14.51 -7.98
C ALA A 277 -18.31 -13.33 -7.20
N THR A 278 -17.60 -12.82 -6.18
CA THR A 278 -18.16 -11.86 -5.20
C THR A 278 -17.54 -10.48 -5.25
N GLY A 279 -16.36 -10.32 -5.84
CA GLY A 279 -15.68 -9.03 -5.97
C GLY A 279 -15.33 -8.35 -4.66
N LEU A 280 -15.23 -9.03 -3.51
CA LEU A 280 -15.00 -8.37 -2.22
C LEU A 280 -13.71 -7.56 -2.18
N ARG A 281 -13.71 -6.46 -1.41
CA ARG A 281 -12.45 -5.84 -0.97
C ARG A 281 -11.74 -6.79 0.00
N ALA A 282 -10.41 -6.72 0.07
CA ALA A 282 -9.63 -7.58 0.95
C ALA A 282 -10.04 -7.46 2.43
N ASP A 283 -10.42 -6.26 2.89
CA ASP A 283 -10.88 -6.05 4.27
C ASP A 283 -12.31 -6.56 4.50
N GLU A 284 -13.17 -6.53 3.49
CA GLU A 284 -14.51 -7.14 3.52
C GLU A 284 -14.38 -8.66 3.59
N LEU A 285 -13.51 -9.26 2.76
CA LEU A 285 -13.21 -10.69 2.76
C LEU A 285 -12.70 -11.19 4.11
N LEU A 286 -11.75 -10.48 4.73
CA LEU A 286 -11.19 -10.84 6.03
C LEU A 286 -12.20 -10.74 7.19
N ARG A 287 -13.24 -9.89 7.03
CA ARG A 287 -14.32 -9.74 8.01
C ARG A 287 -15.51 -10.68 7.73
N ALA A 288 -15.60 -11.27 6.54
CA ALA A 288 -16.68 -12.17 6.20
C ALA A 288 -16.69 -13.40 7.11
N ARG A 289 -17.87 -13.76 7.61
CA ARG A 289 -18.10 -14.90 8.50
C ARG A 289 -19.06 -15.89 7.85
N ARG A 290 -19.14 -17.11 8.38
CA ARG A 290 -20.12 -18.11 7.95
C ARG A 290 -21.53 -17.54 7.90
N GLY A 291 -21.94 -16.81 8.93
CA GLY A 291 -23.25 -16.15 9.02
C GLY A 291 -23.46 -14.99 8.05
N SER A 292 -22.42 -14.55 7.31
CA SER A 292 -22.55 -13.59 6.22
C SER A 292 -23.18 -14.23 4.98
N LEU A 293 -22.98 -15.54 4.76
CA LEU A 293 -23.64 -16.30 3.71
C LEU A 293 -25.01 -16.79 4.21
N VAL A 294 -26.07 -16.34 3.57
CA VAL A 294 -27.44 -16.65 3.94
C VAL A 294 -28.19 -17.12 2.71
N GLU A 295 -28.87 -18.25 2.84
CA GLU A 295 -29.84 -18.72 1.86
C GLU A 295 -31.22 -18.19 2.23
N ARG A 296 -31.95 -17.71 1.22
CA ARG A 296 -33.37 -17.38 1.35
C ARG A 296 -34.02 -17.54 -0.01
N ASP A 297 -35.14 -18.26 -0.05
CA ASP A 297 -35.91 -18.54 -1.27
C ASP A 297 -35.06 -19.27 -2.34
N GLY A 298 -34.23 -20.22 -1.90
CA GLY A 298 -33.33 -21.01 -2.77
C GLY A 298 -32.13 -20.22 -3.35
N VAL A 299 -31.96 -18.95 -2.98
CA VAL A 299 -30.90 -18.05 -3.45
C VAL A 299 -29.93 -17.72 -2.33
N TRP A 300 -28.65 -18.03 -2.56
CA TRP A 300 -27.57 -17.67 -1.66
C TRP A 300 -27.14 -16.22 -1.86
N ARG A 301 -26.97 -15.50 -0.75
CA ARG A 301 -26.54 -14.10 -0.73
C ARG A 301 -25.48 -13.90 0.32
N LEU A 302 -24.43 -13.17 -0.04
CA LEU A 302 -23.41 -12.70 0.88
C LEU A 302 -23.77 -11.30 1.39
N ARG A 303 -23.94 -11.17 2.70
CA ARG A 303 -24.13 -9.89 3.39
C ARG A 303 -22.79 -9.23 3.64
N VAL A 304 -22.60 -8.02 3.11
CA VAL A 304 -21.36 -7.26 3.22
C VAL A 304 -21.62 -5.90 3.87
N VAL A 305 -20.72 -5.50 4.76
CA VAL A 305 -20.69 -4.14 5.33
C VAL A 305 -19.42 -3.47 4.82
N GLY A 306 -19.57 -2.52 3.90
CA GLY A 306 -18.47 -1.80 3.26
C GLY A 306 -18.04 -0.55 4.02
N LYS A 307 -17.16 0.24 3.37
CA LYS A 307 -16.71 1.56 3.88
C LYS A 307 -17.92 2.45 4.18
N GLY A 308 -17.86 3.17 5.30
CA GLY A 308 -18.97 4.02 5.76
C GLY A 308 -20.18 3.26 6.31
N ARG A 309 -20.00 1.99 6.73
CA ARG A 309 -21.07 1.12 7.27
C ARG A 309 -22.22 0.83 6.28
N ARG A 310 -22.02 1.10 4.99
CA ARG A 310 -23.01 0.79 3.94
C ARG A 310 -23.17 -0.73 3.81
N ARG A 311 -24.41 -1.20 3.88
CA ARG A 311 -24.75 -2.63 3.79
C ARG A 311 -25.16 -2.96 2.36
N ARG A 312 -24.70 -4.10 1.84
CA ARG A 312 -25.14 -4.64 0.54
C ARG A 312 -25.25 -6.15 0.59
N ARG A 313 -25.95 -6.72 -0.40
CA ARG A 313 -26.08 -8.16 -0.59
C ARG A 313 -25.55 -8.50 -1.97
N ILE A 314 -24.68 -9.51 -2.04
CA ILE A 314 -24.09 -9.99 -3.29
C ILE A 314 -24.68 -11.38 -3.55
N PRO A 315 -25.38 -11.63 -4.67
CA PRO A 315 -25.80 -12.97 -5.04
C PRO A 315 -24.58 -13.90 -5.17
N VAL A 316 -24.66 -15.10 -4.61
CA VAL A 316 -23.57 -16.08 -4.66
C VAL A 316 -24.07 -17.34 -5.38
N PRO A 317 -23.44 -17.74 -6.49
CA PRO A 317 -23.80 -18.97 -7.18
C PRO A 317 -23.66 -20.20 -6.27
N ARG A 318 -24.57 -21.18 -6.38
CA ARG A 318 -24.53 -22.42 -5.58
C ARG A 318 -23.18 -23.13 -5.65
N ARG A 319 -22.56 -23.21 -6.84
CA ARG A 319 -21.22 -23.79 -7.02
C ARG A 319 -20.14 -23.15 -6.11
N VAL A 320 -20.24 -21.86 -5.83
CA VAL A 320 -19.29 -21.13 -4.98
C VAL A 320 -19.57 -21.40 -3.50
N VAL A 321 -20.82 -21.69 -3.15
CA VAL A 321 -21.20 -22.14 -1.81
C VAL A 321 -20.68 -23.56 -1.56
N GLU A 322 -20.83 -24.48 -2.52
CA GLU A 322 -20.26 -25.82 -2.44
C GLU A 322 -18.72 -25.79 -2.36
N LEU A 323 -18.07 -24.94 -3.16
CA LEU A 323 -16.63 -24.69 -3.01
C LEU A 323 -16.27 -24.19 -1.61
N THR A 324 -17.13 -23.36 -1.01
CA THR A 324 -16.95 -22.88 0.36
C THR A 324 -17.10 -24.02 1.35
N ARG A 325 -18.05 -24.94 1.17
CA ARG A 325 -18.18 -26.16 1.98
C ARG A 325 -16.91 -27.00 1.92
N HIS A 326 -16.41 -27.32 0.73
CA HIS A 326 -15.16 -28.05 0.55
C HIS A 326 -13.96 -27.37 1.24
N TYR A 327 -13.88 -26.05 1.15
CA TYR A 327 -12.82 -25.30 1.83
C TYR A 327 -12.95 -25.34 3.36
N PHE A 328 -14.17 -25.33 3.91
CA PHE A 328 -14.40 -25.55 5.34
C PHE A 328 -13.94 -26.96 5.75
N THR A 329 -14.28 -27.99 4.98
CA THR A 329 -13.83 -29.37 5.22
C THR A 329 -12.30 -29.47 5.23
N SER A 330 -11.60 -28.78 4.32
CA SER A 330 -10.11 -28.77 4.31
C SER A 330 -9.49 -28.11 5.55
N ARG A 331 -10.29 -27.39 6.35
CA ARG A 331 -9.90 -26.79 7.63
C ARG A 331 -10.39 -27.61 8.84
N GLY A 332 -10.97 -28.79 8.61
CA GLY A 332 -11.58 -29.62 9.65
C GLY A 332 -12.87 -29.02 10.21
N LEU A 333 -13.62 -28.25 9.40
CA LEU A 333 -14.86 -27.60 9.81
C LEU A 333 -16.02 -28.08 8.95
N ASP A 334 -17.18 -28.25 9.57
CA ASP A 334 -18.46 -28.41 8.87
C ASP A 334 -19.07 -27.01 8.63
N PHE A 335 -19.24 -26.64 7.37
CA PHE A 335 -19.81 -25.34 7.00
C PHE A 335 -21.24 -25.16 7.55
N ASP A 336 -22.06 -26.21 7.58
CA ASP A 336 -23.47 -26.12 7.93
C ASP A 336 -23.69 -26.22 9.44
N ALA A 337 -22.78 -26.89 10.18
CA ALA A 337 -22.85 -27.02 11.62
C ALA A 337 -21.97 -26.02 12.43
N CYS A 338 -20.99 -25.35 11.81
CA CYS A 338 -20.08 -24.47 12.56
C CYS A 338 -20.72 -23.17 13.06
N ASP A 339 -20.07 -22.52 14.04
CA ASP A 339 -20.51 -21.24 14.58
C ASP A 339 -20.62 -20.17 13.47
N ARG A 340 -21.68 -19.37 13.49
CA ARG A 340 -21.95 -18.30 12.52
C ARG A 340 -20.85 -17.22 12.48
N LYS A 341 -20.08 -17.06 13.55
CA LYS A 341 -18.92 -16.16 13.70
C LYS A 341 -17.63 -16.76 13.13
N THR A 342 -17.64 -18.01 12.67
CA THR A 342 -16.48 -18.65 12.02
C THR A 342 -16.07 -17.83 10.79
N PRO A 343 -14.80 -17.40 10.67
CA PRO A 343 -14.31 -16.68 9.50
C PRO A 343 -14.42 -17.51 8.23
N LEU A 344 -14.93 -16.91 7.15
CA LEU A 344 -14.94 -17.57 5.85
C LEU A 344 -13.51 -17.91 5.44
N LEU A 345 -12.58 -16.94 5.52
CA LEU A 345 -11.17 -17.14 5.22
C LEU A 345 -10.35 -17.44 6.49
N GLY A 346 -9.88 -18.69 6.59
CA GLY A 346 -9.15 -19.20 7.76
C GLY A 346 -7.64 -18.99 7.71
N GLY A 347 -7.05 -18.88 8.90
CA GLY A 347 -5.62 -19.01 9.13
C GLY A 347 -5.17 -20.47 9.18
N THR A 348 -3.87 -20.69 9.32
CA THR A 348 -3.26 -22.03 9.47
C THR A 348 -2.88 -22.35 10.92
N ALA A 349 -3.07 -21.40 11.85
CA ALA A 349 -2.62 -21.54 13.24
C ALA A 349 -3.60 -22.34 14.12
N ALA A 350 -4.90 -22.15 13.92
CA ALA A 350 -5.94 -22.87 14.65
C ALA A 350 -7.25 -22.92 13.84
N ALA A 351 -8.00 -24.01 14.00
CA ALA A 351 -9.33 -24.15 13.42
C ALA A 351 -10.25 -23.02 13.94
N GLY A 352 -11.06 -22.44 13.04
CA GLY A 352 -11.96 -21.34 13.39
C GLY A 352 -11.31 -19.96 13.55
N GLN A 353 -9.98 -19.83 13.47
CA GLN A 353 -9.33 -18.51 13.47
C GLN A 353 -9.18 -17.93 12.06
N GLY A 354 -9.33 -16.61 11.96
CA GLY A 354 -9.19 -15.87 10.71
C GLY A 354 -7.72 -15.61 10.36
N ILE A 355 -7.41 -15.56 9.07
CA ILE A 355 -6.07 -15.15 8.62
C ILE A 355 -5.89 -13.63 8.80
N THR A 356 -4.67 -13.17 9.07
CA THR A 356 -4.36 -11.74 9.04
C THR A 356 -4.13 -11.25 7.61
N TYR A 357 -4.32 -9.95 7.35
CA TYR A 357 -4.02 -9.38 6.02
C TYR A 357 -2.56 -9.60 5.61
N SER A 358 -1.62 -9.45 6.54
CA SER A 358 -0.19 -9.64 6.27
C SER A 358 0.11 -11.09 5.86
N ALA A 359 -0.39 -12.06 6.62
CA ALA A 359 -0.21 -13.48 6.31
C ALA A 359 -0.86 -13.85 4.97
N LEU A 360 -2.07 -13.35 4.69
CA LEU A 360 -2.75 -13.54 3.41
C LEU A 360 -1.94 -12.94 2.26
N SER A 361 -1.48 -11.71 2.40
CA SER A 361 -0.70 -11.03 1.36
C SER A 361 0.62 -11.73 1.09
N GLN A 362 1.31 -12.24 2.12
CA GLN A 362 2.55 -12.99 1.96
C GLN A 362 2.29 -14.34 1.27
N ALA A 363 1.25 -15.07 1.70
CA ALA A 363 0.87 -16.34 1.09
C ALA A 363 0.47 -16.16 -0.39
N PHE A 364 -0.33 -15.14 -0.68
CA PHE A 364 -0.75 -14.83 -2.05
C PHE A 364 0.45 -14.41 -2.93
N LYS A 365 1.36 -13.55 -2.44
CA LYS A 365 2.59 -13.22 -3.18
C LYS A 365 3.50 -14.42 -3.42
N ALA A 366 3.60 -15.35 -2.46
CA ALA A 366 4.35 -16.58 -2.66
C ALA A 366 3.71 -17.47 -3.72
N PHE A 367 2.37 -17.56 -3.72
CA PHE A 367 1.59 -18.29 -4.73
C PHE A 367 1.74 -17.67 -6.13
N LEU A 368 1.58 -16.35 -6.26
CA LEU A 368 1.77 -15.62 -7.52
C LEU A 368 3.16 -15.84 -8.12
N ARG A 369 4.22 -15.87 -7.29
CA ARG A 369 5.58 -16.16 -7.78
C ARG A 369 5.72 -17.56 -8.37
N ARG A 370 5.01 -18.56 -7.82
CA ARG A 370 5.01 -19.92 -8.38
C ARG A 370 4.22 -19.96 -9.68
N ALA A 371 3.01 -19.40 -9.68
CA ALA A 371 2.16 -19.37 -10.88
C ALA A 371 2.81 -18.61 -12.04
N ALA A 372 3.53 -17.51 -11.75
CA ALA A 372 4.27 -16.74 -12.74
C ALA A 372 5.43 -17.51 -13.39
N ALA A 373 5.84 -18.67 -12.87
CA ALA A 373 6.81 -19.52 -13.54
C ALA A 373 6.20 -20.29 -14.73
N ARG A 374 4.86 -20.30 -14.85
CA ARG A 374 4.10 -20.95 -15.93
C ARG A 374 3.74 -19.99 -17.07
N LEU A 375 4.16 -18.72 -16.98
CA LEU A 375 3.74 -17.64 -17.87
C LEU A 375 4.91 -17.08 -18.68
N PRO A 376 4.63 -16.47 -19.85
CA PRO A 376 5.59 -15.64 -20.58
C PRO A 376 6.20 -14.53 -19.70
N ALA A 377 7.38 -14.04 -20.07
CA ALA A 377 8.19 -13.17 -19.19
C ALA A 377 7.51 -11.83 -18.83
N ASP A 378 6.77 -11.27 -19.77
CA ASP A 378 5.96 -10.06 -19.64
C ASP A 378 4.76 -10.28 -18.70
N GLU A 379 3.91 -11.28 -18.95
CA GLU A 379 2.79 -11.63 -18.06
C GLU A 379 3.28 -12.04 -16.67
N ALA A 380 4.39 -12.79 -16.58
CA ALA A 380 4.99 -13.19 -15.33
C ALA A 380 5.41 -11.98 -14.48
N ARG A 381 5.92 -10.91 -15.10
CA ARG A 381 6.30 -9.67 -14.40
C ARG A 381 5.07 -9.02 -13.78
N THR A 382 4.00 -8.90 -14.57
CA THR A 382 2.71 -8.33 -14.16
C THR A 382 2.08 -9.13 -13.02
N VAL A 383 2.00 -10.46 -13.16
CA VAL A 383 1.45 -11.36 -12.13
C VAL A 383 2.25 -11.31 -10.82
N ARG A 384 3.58 -11.18 -10.87
CA ARG A 384 4.40 -11.03 -9.65
C ARG A 384 4.15 -9.71 -8.92
N GLY A 385 3.78 -8.65 -9.65
CA GLY A 385 3.42 -7.34 -9.10
C GLY A 385 2.01 -7.27 -8.52
N ALA A 386 1.15 -8.23 -8.87
CA ALA A 386 -0.25 -8.23 -8.48
C ALA A 386 -0.46 -8.32 -6.95
N SER A 387 -1.56 -7.72 -6.51
CA SER A 387 -2.01 -7.77 -5.12
C SER A 387 -3.36 -8.46 -5.03
N ILE A 388 -3.84 -8.76 -3.81
CA ILE A 388 -5.18 -9.36 -3.60
C ILE A 388 -6.28 -8.51 -4.25
N HIS A 389 -6.07 -7.19 -4.37
CA HIS A 389 -7.04 -6.29 -4.99
C HIS A 389 -7.27 -6.60 -6.48
N TRP A 390 -6.30 -7.21 -7.16
CA TRP A 390 -6.46 -7.65 -8.55
C TRP A 390 -7.59 -8.66 -8.72
N LEU A 391 -7.87 -9.50 -7.71
CA LEU A 391 -9.00 -10.43 -7.77
C LEU A 391 -10.35 -9.71 -7.87
N ARG A 392 -10.47 -8.54 -7.22
CA ARG A 392 -11.67 -7.69 -7.34
C ARG A 392 -11.76 -7.05 -8.72
N HIS A 393 -10.64 -6.57 -9.27
CA HIS A 393 -10.61 -6.07 -10.63
C HIS A 393 -10.97 -7.15 -11.65
N THR A 394 -10.43 -8.36 -11.50
CA THR A 394 -10.81 -9.53 -12.28
C THR A 394 -12.30 -9.82 -12.20
N HIS A 395 -12.93 -9.76 -11.01
CA HIS A 395 -14.38 -9.90 -10.91
C HIS A 395 -15.13 -8.86 -11.76
N GLY A 396 -14.74 -7.59 -11.69
CA GLY A 396 -15.37 -6.51 -12.47
C GLY A 396 -15.27 -6.74 -13.97
N THR A 397 -14.05 -7.04 -14.45
CA THR A 397 -13.80 -7.36 -15.86
C THR A 397 -14.58 -8.60 -16.31
N ARG A 398 -14.55 -9.70 -15.55
CA ARG A 398 -15.28 -10.93 -15.88
C ARG A 398 -16.80 -10.77 -15.84
N ALA A 399 -17.31 -9.98 -14.91
CA ALA A 399 -18.74 -9.71 -14.82
C ALA A 399 -19.22 -8.91 -16.04
N ALA A 400 -18.46 -7.90 -16.46
CA ALA A 400 -18.73 -7.14 -17.68
C ALA A 400 -18.66 -8.06 -18.91
N GLU A 401 -17.57 -8.83 -19.09
CA GLU A 401 -17.43 -9.80 -20.18
C GLU A 401 -18.62 -10.79 -20.27
N ARG A 402 -19.16 -11.21 -19.13
CA ARG A 402 -20.33 -12.10 -19.02
C ARG A 402 -21.68 -11.39 -19.18
N GLY A 403 -21.69 -10.11 -19.53
CA GLY A 403 -22.90 -9.33 -19.84
C GLY A 403 -23.65 -8.77 -18.63
N MET A 404 -23.02 -8.71 -17.44
CA MET A 404 -23.64 -8.08 -16.28
C MET A 404 -23.72 -6.56 -16.48
N SER A 405 -24.87 -5.96 -16.15
CA SER A 405 -25.05 -4.51 -16.32
C SER A 405 -24.10 -3.71 -15.41
N ALA A 406 -23.70 -2.51 -15.84
CA ALA A 406 -22.85 -1.62 -15.04
C ALA A 406 -23.46 -1.32 -13.65
N ASN A 407 -24.79 -1.20 -13.58
CA ASN A 407 -25.51 -0.97 -12.33
C ASN A 407 -25.44 -2.17 -11.37
N ASP A 408 -25.54 -3.40 -11.89
CA ASP A 408 -25.41 -4.61 -11.08
C ASP A 408 -23.97 -4.79 -10.58
N ILE A 409 -22.98 -4.53 -11.44
CA ILE A 409 -21.56 -4.50 -11.06
C ILE A 409 -21.34 -3.45 -9.97
N GLN A 410 -21.84 -2.22 -10.14
CA GLN A 410 -21.71 -1.16 -9.15
C GLN A 410 -22.35 -1.55 -7.81
N THR A 411 -23.53 -2.15 -7.84
CA THR A 411 -24.27 -2.62 -6.67
C THR A 411 -23.47 -3.69 -5.93
N ASN A 412 -22.91 -4.68 -6.65
CA ASN A 412 -22.06 -5.71 -6.09
C ASN A 412 -20.76 -5.14 -5.48
N PHE A 413 -20.20 -4.11 -6.11
CA PHE A 413 -18.99 -3.43 -5.62
C PHE A 413 -19.27 -2.48 -4.45
N GLY A 414 -20.50 -1.99 -4.29
CA GLY A 414 -20.88 -0.99 -3.30
C GLY A 414 -20.13 0.33 -3.49
N HIS A 415 -19.90 0.74 -4.76
CA HIS A 415 -19.29 2.02 -5.09
C HIS A 415 -20.30 3.15 -4.92
N ALA A 416 -19.86 4.29 -4.40
CA ALA A 416 -20.68 5.50 -4.31
C ALA A 416 -20.75 6.23 -5.66
N ASP A 417 -19.84 5.93 -6.59
CA ASP A 417 -19.68 6.59 -7.88
C ASP A 417 -19.79 5.56 -9.02
N VAL A 418 -20.55 5.90 -10.05
CA VAL A 418 -20.84 5.09 -11.25
C VAL A 418 -19.59 4.98 -12.14
N ARG A 419 -18.69 5.98 -12.11
CA ARG A 419 -17.54 6.10 -13.03
C ARG A 419 -16.61 4.89 -13.04
N THR A 420 -16.40 4.24 -11.91
CA THR A 420 -15.55 3.03 -11.83
C THR A 420 -16.21 1.78 -12.42
N ALA A 421 -17.54 1.72 -12.48
CA ALA A 421 -18.25 0.62 -13.16
C ALA A 421 -18.24 0.82 -14.68
N THR A 422 -18.37 2.07 -15.14
CA THR A 422 -18.30 2.45 -16.56
C THR A 422 -16.97 2.07 -17.21
N GLY A 423 -15.85 2.14 -16.47
CA GLY A 423 -14.53 1.71 -16.96
C GLY A 423 -14.51 0.24 -17.40
N TYR A 424 -15.14 -0.67 -16.64
CA TYR A 424 -15.20 -2.09 -17.02
C TYR A 424 -16.03 -2.33 -18.29
N THR A 425 -17.14 -1.61 -18.47
CA THR A 425 -17.98 -1.72 -19.67
C THR A 425 -17.31 -1.13 -20.91
N ARG A 426 -16.56 -0.03 -20.78
CA ARG A 426 -15.79 0.55 -21.90
C ARG A 426 -14.70 -0.41 -22.37
N ALA A 427 -13.95 -1.01 -21.44
CA ALA A 427 -12.93 -1.99 -21.77
C ALA A 427 -13.51 -3.26 -22.44
N GLN A 428 -14.71 -3.70 -22.04
CA GLN A 428 -15.41 -4.78 -22.73
C GLN A 428 -15.74 -4.42 -24.18
N LEU A 429 -16.21 -3.20 -24.44
CA LEU A 429 -16.51 -2.74 -25.79
C LEU A 429 -15.24 -2.71 -26.66
N ARG A 430 -14.13 -2.17 -26.14
CA ARG A 430 -12.82 -2.19 -26.84
C ARG A 430 -12.38 -3.61 -27.20
N ARG A 431 -12.38 -4.52 -26.21
CA ARG A 431 -12.02 -5.93 -26.45
C ARG A 431 -12.93 -6.63 -27.46
N ARG A 432 -14.23 -6.29 -27.49
CA ARG A 432 -15.16 -6.82 -28.49
C ARG A 432 -14.88 -6.25 -29.88
N ALA A 433 -14.47 -4.99 -29.98
CA ALA A 433 -14.07 -4.37 -31.24
C ALA A 433 -12.78 -5.01 -31.77
N GLU A 434 -11.75 -5.21 -30.93
CA GLU A 434 -10.51 -5.91 -31.30
C GLU A 434 -10.78 -7.33 -31.82
N LEU A 435 -11.62 -8.11 -31.12
CA LEU A 435 -11.99 -9.45 -31.57
C LEU A 435 -12.81 -9.45 -32.87
N ALA A 436 -13.61 -8.41 -33.11
CA ALA A 436 -14.36 -8.27 -34.35
C ALA A 436 -13.43 -7.93 -35.53
N GLU A 437 -12.45 -7.06 -35.32
CA GLU A 437 -11.38 -6.79 -36.28
C GLU A 437 -10.56 -8.05 -36.57
N GLU A 438 -10.12 -8.80 -35.55
CA GLU A 438 -9.40 -10.07 -35.76
C GLU A 438 -10.21 -11.13 -36.52
N ALA A 439 -11.54 -11.11 -36.41
CA ALA A 439 -12.42 -12.12 -37.00
C ALA A 439 -12.96 -11.74 -38.39
N PHE A 440 -13.10 -10.44 -38.67
CA PHE A 440 -13.79 -9.93 -39.85
C PHE A 440 -13.04 -8.82 -40.61
N GLY A 441 -11.89 -8.36 -40.09
CA GLY A 441 -11.06 -7.28 -40.66
C GLY A 441 -9.94 -7.76 -41.57
#